data_AF-A0A1S9DUP5-F1
#
_entry.id   AF-A0A1S9DUP5-F1
#
_cell.length_a   1.000
_cell.length_b   1.000
_cell.length_c   1.000
_cell.angle_alpha   90.00
_cell.angle_beta   90.00
_cell.angle_gamma   90.00
#
_symmetry.space_group_name_H-M   'P 1'
#
loop_
_entity.id
_entity.type
_entity.pdbx_description
1 polymer ?
#
loop_
_entity_poly.entity_id
_entity_poly.type
_entity_poly.pdbx_seq_one_letter_code
_entity_poly.pdbx_strand_id
1 'polypeptide(L)'
;MLFQSMWNQAREKTPNQNRSHEVQNYQQMLQVLNYIITHAPPYMNNDNLAGVPMIGLFQYAIPTISGYALFIDPEVNTMLKKVLDVWGTFLSSSESVSVLDTSSTGWFGPEAIHKLNTTGNIGGTRYGFDELYICDRNAPYYGFQSWDAFFTRSFRENIRPVASPDDDSVIANACESRPLLLPGM
;
A
#
# COMPACT_ATOMS: atom_id res chain seq x y z
N MET A 1 -26.27 -6.95 -13.70
CA MET A 1 -25.60 -5.90 -12.91
C MET A 1 -24.12 -5.87 -13.26
N LEU A 2 -23.52 -4.69 -13.41
CA LEU A 2 -22.11 -4.51 -13.81
C LEU A 2 -21.12 -5.23 -12.89
N PHE A 3 -21.34 -5.22 -11.57
CA PHE A 3 -20.51 -5.97 -10.61
C PHE A 3 -20.44 -7.46 -10.91
N GLN A 4 -21.58 -8.09 -11.25
CA GLN A 4 -21.60 -9.52 -11.58
C GLN A 4 -20.84 -9.79 -12.89
N SER A 5 -21.03 -8.94 -13.90
CA SER A 5 -20.31 -9.07 -15.17
C SER A 5 -18.80 -8.88 -15.01
N MET A 6 -18.37 -7.94 -14.16
CA MET A 6 -16.96 -7.72 -13.81
C MET A 6 -16.33 -8.97 -13.20
N TRP A 7 -16.96 -9.57 -12.19
CA TRP A 7 -16.45 -10.80 -11.58
C TRP A 7 -16.48 -11.99 -12.53
N ASN A 8 -17.49 -12.09 -13.41
CA ASN A 8 -17.52 -13.12 -14.44
C ASN A 8 -16.33 -12.98 -15.41
N GLN A 9 -16.06 -11.77 -15.91
CA GLN A 9 -14.94 -11.51 -16.82
C GLN A 9 -13.57 -11.71 -16.15
N ALA A 10 -13.44 -11.34 -14.88
CA ALA A 10 -12.20 -11.56 -14.12
C ALA A 10 -11.86 -13.06 -14.09
N ARG A 11 -12.86 -13.92 -13.86
CA ARG A 11 -12.69 -15.38 -13.86
C ARG A 11 -12.37 -15.96 -15.24
N GLU A 12 -12.83 -15.36 -16.32
CA GLU A 12 -12.49 -15.83 -17.67
C GLU A 12 -11.02 -15.53 -18.02
N LYS A 13 -10.49 -14.40 -17.55
CA LYS A 13 -9.12 -13.97 -17.85
C LYS A 13 -8.05 -14.72 -17.03
N THR A 14 -8.40 -15.35 -15.91
CA THR A 14 -7.46 -16.11 -15.05
C THR A 14 -7.95 -17.54 -14.78
N PRO A 15 -8.01 -18.42 -15.80
CA PRO A 15 -8.59 -19.77 -15.66
C PRO A 15 -7.75 -20.71 -14.77
N ASN A 16 -6.43 -20.51 -14.70
CA ASN A 16 -5.49 -21.44 -14.03
C ASN A 16 -5.01 -20.98 -12.64
N GLN A 17 -5.55 -19.88 -12.09
CA GLN A 17 -5.20 -19.45 -10.73
C GLN A 17 -5.94 -20.28 -9.69
N ASN A 18 -5.27 -20.62 -8.58
CA ASN A 18 -5.89 -21.32 -7.47
C ASN A 18 -6.87 -20.38 -6.75
N ARG A 19 -8.18 -20.55 -7.00
CA ARG A 19 -9.24 -19.60 -6.61
C ARG A 19 -9.74 -19.75 -5.17
N SER A 20 -9.15 -20.63 -4.37
CA SER A 20 -9.63 -20.93 -3.00
C SER A 20 -9.66 -19.69 -2.08
N HIS A 21 -8.96 -18.61 -2.45
CA HIS A 21 -8.86 -17.37 -1.67
C HIS A 21 -9.37 -16.13 -2.43
N GLU A 22 -9.97 -16.28 -3.61
CA GLU A 22 -10.40 -15.14 -4.44
C GLU A 22 -11.89 -14.84 -4.32
N VAL A 23 -12.25 -13.57 -4.48
CA VAL A 23 -13.64 -13.10 -4.45
C VAL A 23 -14.42 -13.59 -5.68
N GLN A 24 -15.48 -14.35 -5.43
CA GLN A 24 -16.26 -15.01 -6.50
C GLN A 24 -17.44 -14.17 -6.99
N ASN A 25 -17.96 -13.27 -6.14
CA ASN A 25 -19.13 -12.46 -6.44
C ASN A 25 -19.13 -11.16 -5.63
N TYR A 26 -20.08 -10.27 -5.95
CA TYR A 26 -20.17 -8.97 -5.31
C TYR A 26 -20.54 -9.02 -3.82
N GLN A 27 -21.21 -10.08 -3.33
CA GLN A 27 -21.52 -10.21 -1.91
C GLN A 27 -20.26 -10.52 -1.10
N GLN A 28 -19.43 -11.45 -1.59
CA GLN A 28 -18.12 -11.72 -1.02
C GLN A 28 -17.21 -10.49 -1.11
N MET A 29 -17.27 -9.73 -2.22
CA MET A 29 -16.55 -8.46 -2.34
C MET A 29 -16.93 -7.50 -1.21
N LEU A 30 -18.23 -7.33 -0.92
CA LEU A 30 -18.69 -6.45 0.17
C LEU A 30 -18.23 -6.95 1.55
N GLN A 31 -18.20 -8.27 1.79
CA GLN A 31 -17.68 -8.85 3.02
C GLN A 31 -16.18 -8.59 3.19
N VAL A 32 -15.40 -8.75 2.12
CA VAL A 32 -13.96 -8.46 2.12
C VAL A 32 -13.71 -6.96 2.30
N LEU A 33 -14.49 -6.08 1.64
CA LEU A 33 -14.40 -4.64 1.87
C LEU A 33 -14.67 -4.29 3.34
N ASN A 34 -15.70 -4.87 3.96
CA ASN A 34 -16.00 -4.67 5.37
C ASN A 34 -14.84 -5.12 6.30
N TYR A 35 -14.17 -6.22 5.95
CA TYR A 35 -12.96 -6.64 6.64
C TYR A 35 -11.82 -5.62 6.45
N ILE A 36 -11.55 -5.18 5.22
CA ILE A 36 -10.46 -4.24 4.94
C ILE A 36 -10.66 -2.91 5.68
N ILE A 37 -11.85 -2.32 5.64
CA ILE A 37 -12.10 -1.00 6.25
C ILE A 37 -11.97 -1.00 7.78
N THR A 38 -11.83 -2.16 8.42
CA THR A 38 -11.69 -2.33 9.87
C THR A 38 -10.31 -2.84 10.29
N HIS A 39 -9.37 -3.02 9.35
CA HIS A 39 -8.05 -3.57 9.62
C HIS A 39 -6.94 -2.77 8.93
N ALA A 40 -5.81 -2.63 9.62
CA ALA A 40 -4.61 -2.03 9.06
C ALA A 40 -3.87 -3.10 8.23
N PRO A 41 -3.22 -2.73 7.11
CA PRO A 41 -2.45 -3.69 6.31
C PRO A 41 -1.25 -4.23 7.10
N PRO A 42 -1.14 -5.56 7.32
CA PRO A 42 0.05 -6.15 7.92
C PRO A 42 1.23 -6.11 6.95
N TYR A 43 2.44 -6.30 7.46
CA TYR A 43 3.60 -6.54 6.62
C TYR A 43 3.46 -7.88 5.90
N MET A 44 3.72 -7.86 4.58
CA MET A 44 3.80 -9.05 3.75
C MET A 44 5.14 -9.06 3.04
N ASN A 45 5.89 -10.16 3.18
CA ASN A 45 7.17 -10.34 2.50
C ASN A 45 6.98 -10.79 1.04
N ASN A 46 6.19 -10.02 0.28
CA ASN A 46 6.08 -10.13 -1.16
C ASN A 46 6.12 -8.72 -1.75
N ASP A 47 6.75 -8.55 -2.91
CA ASP A 47 6.85 -7.25 -3.58
C ASP A 47 5.51 -6.79 -4.20
N ASN A 48 4.45 -7.60 -4.02
CA ASN A 48 3.12 -7.33 -4.52
C ASN A 48 2.30 -6.62 -3.44
N LEU A 49 2.18 -5.30 -3.57
CA LEU A 49 1.10 -4.50 -2.99
C LEU A 49 1.10 -4.38 -1.45
N ALA A 50 2.28 -4.37 -0.82
CA ALA A 50 2.39 -4.03 0.60
C ALA A 50 1.71 -2.66 0.86
N GLY A 51 0.57 -2.69 1.56
CA GLY A 51 -0.16 -1.48 1.98
C GLY A 51 -1.42 -1.11 1.18
N VAL A 52 -1.83 -1.85 0.12
CA VAL A 52 -3.09 -1.52 -0.60
C VAL A 52 -4.00 -2.74 -0.85
N PRO A 53 -4.59 -3.33 0.21
CA PRO A 53 -5.51 -4.47 0.10
C PRO A 53 -6.71 -4.20 -0.82
N MET A 54 -7.13 -2.94 -0.96
CA MET A 54 -8.19 -2.55 -1.91
C MET A 54 -7.80 -2.82 -3.37
N ILE A 55 -6.55 -2.53 -3.76
CA ILE A 55 -6.06 -2.86 -5.10
C ILE A 55 -5.96 -4.37 -5.26
N GLY A 56 -5.45 -5.08 -4.25
CA GLY A 56 -5.36 -6.54 -4.27
C GLY A 56 -6.73 -7.22 -4.48
N LEU A 57 -7.79 -6.69 -3.84
CA LEU A 57 -9.16 -7.14 -4.05
C LEU A 57 -9.61 -6.98 -5.51
N PHE A 58 -9.32 -5.85 -6.13
CA PHE A 58 -9.82 -5.52 -7.47
C PHE A 58 -8.85 -5.79 -8.62
N GLN A 59 -7.64 -6.28 -8.36
CA GLN A 59 -6.55 -6.35 -9.35
C GLN A 59 -6.91 -7.09 -10.65
N TYR A 60 -7.73 -8.14 -10.56
CA TYR A 60 -8.18 -8.91 -11.73
C TYR A 60 -9.48 -8.39 -12.34
N ALA A 61 -10.23 -7.61 -11.56
CA ALA A 61 -11.50 -7.04 -11.96
C ALA A 61 -11.33 -5.73 -12.74
N ILE A 62 -10.40 -4.85 -12.31
CA ILE A 62 -10.08 -3.57 -12.96
C ILE A 62 -9.80 -3.71 -14.47
N PRO A 63 -8.94 -4.64 -14.95
CA PRO A 63 -8.59 -4.72 -16.37
C PRO A 63 -9.68 -5.39 -17.25
N THR A 64 -10.88 -5.65 -16.72
CA THR A 64 -12.00 -6.19 -17.49
C THR A 64 -12.82 -5.06 -18.14
N ILE A 65 -13.55 -5.34 -19.22
CA ILE A 65 -14.41 -4.31 -19.86
C ILE A 65 -15.49 -3.85 -18.88
N SER A 66 -16.08 -4.80 -18.16
CA SER A 66 -17.09 -4.50 -17.14
C SER A 66 -16.50 -3.78 -15.93
N GLY A 67 -15.25 -4.09 -15.55
CA GLY A 67 -14.52 -3.38 -14.50
C GLY A 67 -14.21 -1.95 -14.90
N TYR A 68 -13.70 -1.74 -16.11
CA TYR A 68 -13.51 -0.39 -16.66
C TYR A 68 -14.80 0.42 -16.62
N ALA A 69 -15.91 -0.13 -17.13
CA ALA A 69 -17.22 0.55 -17.10
C ALA A 69 -17.69 0.86 -15.67
N LEU A 70 -17.39 -0.01 -14.71
CA LEU A 70 -17.77 0.15 -13.31
C LEU A 70 -16.93 1.22 -12.58
N PHE A 71 -15.62 1.25 -12.80
CA PHE A 71 -14.72 2.20 -12.10
C PHE A 71 -14.70 3.61 -12.71
N ILE A 72 -15.24 3.80 -13.91
CA ILE A 72 -15.48 5.15 -14.48
C ILE A 72 -16.86 5.72 -14.10
N ASP A 73 -17.76 4.89 -13.55
CA ASP A 73 -19.10 5.30 -13.18
C ASP A 73 -19.06 6.28 -11.97
N PRO A 74 -19.59 7.51 -12.09
CA PRO A 74 -19.54 8.49 -11.01
C PRO A 74 -20.32 8.08 -9.74
N GLU A 75 -21.42 7.34 -9.88
CA GLU A 75 -22.21 6.86 -8.75
C GLU A 75 -21.44 5.78 -7.98
N VAL A 76 -20.80 4.86 -8.71
CA VAL A 76 -19.91 3.86 -8.11
C VAL A 76 -18.75 4.53 -7.39
N ASN A 77 -18.09 5.50 -8.02
CA ASN A 77 -16.98 6.24 -7.42
C ASN A 77 -17.41 7.02 -6.17
N THR A 78 -18.62 7.57 -6.15
CA THR A 78 -19.19 8.23 -4.97
C THR A 78 -19.33 7.25 -3.79
N MET A 79 -19.74 6.01 -4.06
CA MET A 79 -19.87 4.99 -3.01
C MET A 79 -18.51 4.42 -2.59
N LEU A 80 -17.59 4.19 -3.53
CA LEU A 80 -16.22 3.78 -3.21
C LEU A 80 -15.51 4.83 -2.37
N LYS A 81 -15.71 6.13 -2.65
CA LYS A 81 -15.17 7.21 -1.81
C LYS A 81 -15.62 7.07 -0.35
N LYS A 82 -16.91 6.80 -0.09
CA LYS A 82 -17.40 6.61 1.30
C LYS A 82 -16.70 5.44 1.99
N VAL A 83 -16.48 4.33 1.28
CA VAL A 83 -15.75 3.16 1.81
C VAL A 83 -14.31 3.53 2.14
N LEU A 84 -13.64 4.27 1.25
CA LEU A 84 -12.25 4.73 1.45
C LEU A 84 -12.15 5.77 2.57
N ASP A 85 -13.12 6.67 2.71
CA ASP A 85 -13.16 7.67 3.79
C ASP A 85 -13.25 6.98 5.17
N VAL A 86 -14.07 5.92 5.29
CA VAL A 86 -14.16 5.12 6.52
C VAL A 86 -12.84 4.43 6.82
N TRP A 87 -12.21 3.83 5.81
CA TRP A 87 -10.92 3.18 5.98
C TRP A 87 -9.82 4.16 6.37
N GLY A 88 -9.74 5.33 5.72
CA GLY A 88 -8.79 6.38 6.07
C GLY A 88 -8.99 6.88 7.50
N THR A 89 -10.25 7.03 7.94
CA THR A 89 -10.57 7.37 9.33
C THR A 89 -10.03 6.31 10.30
N PHE A 90 -10.21 5.03 9.97
CA PHE A 90 -9.66 3.93 10.77
C PHE A 90 -8.11 3.93 10.75
N LEU A 91 -7.46 4.08 9.59
CA LEU A 91 -6.00 4.06 9.47
C LEU A 91 -5.31 5.25 10.14
N SER A 92 -6.04 6.36 10.32
CA SER A 92 -5.60 7.52 11.08
C SER A 92 -5.87 7.40 12.59
N SER A 93 -6.62 6.38 13.03
CA SER A 93 -6.94 6.14 14.45
C SER A 93 -5.86 5.34 15.17
N SER A 94 -5.88 5.38 16.52
CA SER A 94 -4.94 4.62 17.36
C SER A 94 -5.06 3.11 17.24
N GLU A 95 -6.22 2.61 16.84
CA GLU A 95 -6.55 1.20 16.72
C GLU A 95 -5.79 0.53 15.56
N SER A 96 -5.36 1.33 14.58
CA SER A 96 -4.61 0.88 13.42
C SER A 96 -3.15 0.52 13.72
N VAL A 97 -2.60 0.89 14.89
CA VAL A 97 -1.22 0.55 15.29
C VAL A 97 -1.02 -0.93 15.62
N SER A 98 -2.10 -1.72 15.64
CA SER A 98 -2.08 -3.16 15.94
C SER A 98 -1.12 -3.97 15.06
N VAL A 99 -0.81 -3.49 13.85
CA VAL A 99 0.16 -4.13 12.94
C VAL A 99 1.59 -3.57 13.05
N LEU A 100 1.81 -2.58 13.92
CA LEU A 100 3.11 -1.97 14.19
C LEU A 100 3.84 -2.70 15.32
N ASP A 101 3.87 -4.03 15.26
CA ASP A 101 4.54 -4.89 16.24
C ASP A 101 5.79 -5.57 15.66
N THR A 102 6.45 -6.40 16.47
CA THR A 102 7.66 -7.13 16.10
C THR A 102 7.41 -8.58 15.65
N SER A 103 6.15 -8.94 15.38
CA SER A 103 5.79 -10.26 14.85
C SER A 103 6.28 -10.45 13.41
N SER A 104 6.17 -11.66 12.87
CA SER A 104 6.53 -11.95 11.47
C SER A 104 5.67 -11.19 10.44
N THR A 105 4.46 -10.78 10.83
CA THR A 105 3.53 -9.97 10.02
C THR A 105 3.49 -8.51 10.45
N GLY A 106 4.31 -8.13 11.44
CA GLY A 106 4.40 -6.78 11.97
C GLY A 106 5.38 -5.91 11.20
N TRP A 107 5.10 -4.61 11.12
CA TRP A 107 5.96 -3.65 10.43
C TRP A 107 7.29 -3.38 11.13
N PHE A 108 7.41 -3.73 12.41
CA PHE A 108 8.68 -3.71 13.16
C PHE A 108 9.27 -5.11 13.37
N GLY A 109 8.75 -6.11 12.66
CA GLY A 109 9.36 -7.43 12.57
C GLY A 109 10.75 -7.39 11.91
N PRO A 110 11.62 -8.39 12.16
CA PRO A 110 12.99 -8.40 11.64
C PRO A 110 13.07 -8.25 10.10
N GLU A 111 12.18 -8.92 9.37
CA GLU A 111 12.15 -8.84 7.90
C GLU A 111 11.68 -7.46 7.41
N ALA A 112 10.62 -6.92 8.03
CA ALA A 112 10.07 -5.62 7.69
C ALA A 112 11.09 -4.50 7.92
N ILE A 113 11.71 -4.45 9.11
CA ILE A 113 12.76 -3.47 9.44
C ILE A 113 13.96 -3.61 8.49
N HIS A 114 14.39 -4.85 8.21
CA HIS A 114 15.48 -5.06 7.27
C HIS A 114 15.16 -4.47 5.88
N LYS A 115 13.94 -4.71 5.38
CA LYS A 115 13.49 -4.16 4.09
C LYS A 115 13.36 -2.64 4.13
N LEU A 116 12.76 -2.07 5.18
CA LEU A 116 12.60 -0.62 5.35
C LEU A 116 13.94 0.11 5.46
N ASN A 117 14.92 -0.47 6.16
CA ASN A 117 16.27 0.08 6.23
C ASN A 117 17.00 -0.07 4.90
N THR A 118 16.90 -1.22 4.24
CA THR A 118 17.56 -1.43 2.95
C THR A 118 17.05 -0.44 1.90
N THR A 119 15.74 -0.29 1.78
CA THR A 119 15.12 0.70 0.88
C THR A 119 15.42 2.13 1.31
N GLY A 120 15.34 2.43 2.61
CA GLY A 120 15.63 3.75 3.16
C GLY A 120 17.09 4.19 2.96
N ASN A 121 18.01 3.25 2.80
CA ASN A 121 19.44 3.51 2.56
C ASN A 121 19.86 3.43 1.08
N ILE A 122 18.91 3.29 0.14
CA ILE A 122 19.23 3.44 -1.30
C ILE A 122 19.86 4.82 -1.49
N GLY A 123 21.08 4.85 -2.06
CA GLY A 123 21.88 6.08 -2.16
C GLY A 123 23.15 6.09 -1.30
N GLY A 124 23.39 5.06 -0.48
CA GLY A 124 24.73 4.77 0.08
C GLY A 124 24.90 4.96 1.58
N THR A 125 23.82 5.20 2.33
CA THR A 125 23.89 5.26 3.80
C THR A 125 23.81 3.88 4.45
N ARG A 126 24.02 3.78 5.77
CA ARG A 126 23.89 2.54 6.55
C ARG A 126 23.10 2.75 7.85
N TYR A 127 22.19 3.71 7.82
CA TYR A 127 21.40 4.14 8.97
C TYR A 127 20.38 3.09 9.38
N GLY A 128 20.18 2.95 10.69
CA GLY A 128 19.06 2.24 11.29
C GLY A 128 17.72 2.96 11.05
N PHE A 129 16.63 2.33 11.47
CA PHE A 129 15.28 2.86 11.23
C PHE A 129 15.07 4.21 11.92
N ASP A 130 15.49 4.34 13.17
CA ASP A 130 15.38 5.55 14.00
C ASP A 130 16.36 6.67 13.61
N GLU A 131 17.39 6.34 12.84
CA GLU A 131 18.30 7.30 12.22
C GLU A 131 17.74 7.82 10.88
N LEU A 132 17.01 6.97 10.13
CA LEU A 132 16.38 7.36 8.86
C LEU A 132 15.11 8.19 9.07
N TYR A 133 14.25 7.80 10.01
CA TYR A 133 12.91 8.35 10.15
C TYR A 133 12.73 9.09 11.48
N ILE A 134 11.82 10.06 11.49
CA ILE A 134 11.42 10.75 12.72
C ILE A 134 10.56 9.78 13.54
N CYS A 135 11.17 9.14 14.54
CA CYS A 135 10.49 8.24 15.47
C CYS A 135 11.29 8.11 16.79
N ASP A 136 10.69 7.47 17.80
CA ASP A 136 11.33 7.13 19.08
C ASP A 136 11.27 5.63 19.33
N ARG A 137 12.39 4.93 19.11
CA ARG A 137 12.51 3.48 19.29
C ARG A 137 12.19 2.97 20.71
N ASN A 138 12.19 3.84 21.71
CA ASN A 138 11.92 3.49 23.10
C ASN A 138 10.43 3.67 23.46
N ALA A 139 9.68 4.39 22.63
CA ALA A 139 8.24 4.55 22.79
C ALA A 139 7.49 3.34 22.18
N PRO A 140 6.29 3.01 22.71
CA PRO A 140 5.40 2.05 22.06
C PRO A 140 5.18 2.42 20.59
N TYR A 141 5.19 1.41 19.71
CA TYR A 141 5.01 1.59 18.26
C TYR A 141 5.97 2.61 17.64
N TYR A 142 7.16 2.78 18.22
CA TYR A 142 8.17 3.77 17.84
C TYR A 142 7.67 5.23 17.92
N GLY A 143 6.63 5.48 18.71
CA GLY A 143 6.00 6.79 18.86
C GLY A 143 4.96 7.12 17.78
N PHE A 144 4.69 6.22 16.82
CA PHE A 144 3.61 6.43 15.85
C PHE A 144 2.25 6.24 16.49
N GLN A 145 1.34 7.19 16.24
CA GLN A 145 -0.01 7.18 16.81
C GLN A 145 -1.02 6.43 15.95
N SER A 146 -0.68 6.10 14.70
CA SER A 146 -1.55 5.42 13.75
C SER A 146 -0.74 4.75 12.64
N TRP A 147 -1.37 3.86 11.89
CA TRP A 147 -0.77 3.24 10.72
C TRP A 147 -0.46 4.29 9.64
N ASP A 148 -1.35 5.27 9.42
CA ASP A 148 -1.11 6.36 8.47
C ASP A 148 0.11 7.18 8.85
N ALA A 149 0.30 7.48 10.14
CA ALA A 149 1.49 8.20 10.62
C ALA A 149 2.78 7.41 10.38
N PHE A 150 2.74 6.08 10.52
CA PHE A 150 3.86 5.21 10.17
C PHE A 150 4.07 5.10 8.65
N PHE A 151 3.00 4.97 7.86
CA PHE A 151 3.07 4.76 6.42
C PHE A 151 3.58 6.01 5.70
N THR A 152 3.18 7.19 6.18
CA THR A 152 3.59 8.52 5.68
C THR A 152 4.74 9.13 6.49
N ARG A 153 5.42 8.33 7.32
CA ARG A 153 6.51 8.78 8.21
C ARG A 153 7.53 9.64 7.47
N SER A 154 7.93 10.73 8.11
CA SER A 154 8.94 11.63 7.57
C SER A 154 10.34 11.09 7.78
N PHE A 155 11.21 11.31 6.79
CA PHE A 155 12.64 11.17 6.99
C PHE A 155 13.16 12.24 7.97
N ARG A 156 14.27 11.94 8.64
CA ARG A 156 15.05 12.99 9.30
C ARG A 156 15.67 13.92 8.27
N GLU A 157 16.09 15.09 8.73
CA GLU A 157 16.77 16.07 7.89
C GLU A 157 18.02 15.45 7.24
N ASN A 158 18.32 15.87 6.01
CA ASN A 158 19.50 15.47 5.23
C ASN A 158 19.59 13.98 4.82
N ILE A 159 18.53 13.17 5.03
CA ILE A 159 18.49 11.78 4.53
C ILE A 159 18.31 11.70 3.01
N ARG A 160 17.70 12.73 2.40
CA ARG A 160 17.43 12.83 0.96
C ARG A 160 17.82 14.22 0.42
N PRO A 161 19.13 14.51 0.28
CA PRO A 161 19.55 15.76 -0.34
C PRO A 161 19.14 15.79 -1.81
N VAL A 162 18.58 16.92 -2.25
CA VAL A 162 18.26 17.16 -3.65
C VAL A 162 19.55 17.51 -4.40
N ALA A 163 19.78 16.88 -5.55
CA ALA A 163 20.93 17.19 -6.39
C ALA A 163 20.76 18.58 -7.04
N SER A 164 21.78 19.43 -6.92
CA SER A 164 21.83 20.78 -7.51
C SER A 164 20.54 21.58 -7.32
N PRO A 165 20.14 21.90 -6.06
CA PRO A 165 18.85 22.53 -5.77
C PRO A 165 18.68 23.93 -6.39
N ASP A 166 19.78 24.58 -6.78
CA ASP A 166 19.80 25.91 -7.39
C ASP A 166 20.00 25.88 -8.92
N ASP A 167 20.04 24.70 -9.55
CA ASP A 167 20.23 24.52 -10.99
C ASP A 167 18.95 24.00 -11.65
N ASP A 168 18.18 24.92 -12.26
CA ASP A 168 16.93 24.61 -12.97
C ASP A 168 17.11 23.67 -14.17
N SER A 169 18.35 23.40 -14.60
CA SER A 169 18.62 22.43 -15.67
C SER A 169 18.68 20.98 -15.18
N VAL A 170 18.70 20.76 -13.86
CA VAL A 170 18.81 19.42 -13.24
C VAL A 170 17.42 18.92 -12.83
N ILE A 171 17.05 17.74 -13.33
CA ILE A 171 15.81 17.05 -12.96
C ILE A 171 16.13 15.97 -11.92
N ALA A 172 15.66 16.16 -10.68
CA ALA A 172 15.75 15.16 -9.62
C ALA A 172 14.58 14.16 -9.67
N ASN A 173 14.78 12.96 -9.12
CA ASN A 173 13.70 11.99 -8.97
C ASN A 173 12.68 12.46 -7.92
N ALA A 174 11.39 12.29 -8.21
CA ALA A 174 10.31 12.72 -7.30
C ALA A 174 10.10 11.77 -6.10
N CYS A 175 10.51 10.51 -6.22
CA CYS A 175 10.37 9.49 -5.18
C CYS A 175 11.35 8.34 -5.41
N GLU A 176 11.45 7.41 -4.45
CA GLU A 176 12.18 6.14 -4.56
C GLU A 176 11.48 5.15 -5.51
N SER A 177 11.26 5.56 -6.75
CA SER A 177 10.80 4.72 -7.84
C SER A 177 11.95 4.36 -8.77
N ARG A 178 11.84 3.22 -9.44
CA ARG A 178 12.72 2.87 -10.55
C ARG A 178 12.00 3.28 -11.85
N PRO A 179 12.68 3.97 -12.79
CA PRO A 179 12.13 4.18 -14.11
C PRO A 179 11.69 2.83 -14.70
N LEU A 180 10.55 2.81 -15.38
CA LEU A 180 10.12 1.63 -16.13
C LEU A 180 11.26 1.30 -17.11
N LEU A 181 11.92 0.15 -16.92
CA LEU A 181 12.93 -0.33 -17.84
C LEU A 181 12.27 -0.49 -19.21
N LEU A 182 12.65 0.36 -20.17
CA LEU A 182 12.29 0.14 -21.56
C LEU A 182 13.12 -1.05 -22.05
N PRO A 183 12.50 -2.09 -22.65
CA PRO A 183 13.26 -3.21 -23.19
C PRO A 183 14.17 -2.68 -24.32
N GLY A 184 15.49 -2.74 -24.14
CA GLY A 184 16.46 -2.37 -25.17
C GLY A 184 17.61 -1.45 -24.75
N MET A 185 17.79 -1.13 -23.47
CA MET A 185 19.04 -0.57 -22.92
C MET A 185 19.73 -1.58 -22.01
#